data_AF-A0A924YSL9-F1
#
_entry.id   AF-A0A924YSL9-F1
#
_cell.length_a   1.000
_cell.length_b   1.000
_cell.length_c   1.000
_cell.angle_alpha   90.00
_cell.angle_beta   90.00
_cell.angle_gamma   90.00
#
_symmetry.space_group_name_H-M   'P 1'
#
loop_
_entity.id
_entity.type
_entity.pdbx_description
1 polymer ?
#
loop_
_entity_poly.entity_id
_entity_poly.type
_entity_poly.pdbx_seq_one_letter_code
_entity_poly.pdbx_strand_id
1 'polypeptide(L)'
;MADTPWVHTPKHLEVSAPNQAVRAGGPALNAAQAAAASHGDTPLLIVAGAGTGKTRTLIHRVAHLIGRGVPAGRILLLTFTRRASQEMLDRCQQLVGAASHQVQGGTFHGVAHRLLRRFGPAAGLPADFTILDSSDASDLMGLGRSALGYGVAKPGAPRFPRAETLQALYSRQINTD
;
A
#
# COMPACT_ATOMS: atom_id res chain seq x y z
N MET A 1 -3.69 -0.20 -33.64
CA MET A 1 -2.54 0.50 -33.02
C MET A 1 -2.66 0.31 -31.54
N ALA A 2 -1.79 -0.49 -30.93
CA ALA A 2 -1.78 -0.67 -29.48
C ALA A 2 -1.14 0.58 -28.87
N ASP A 3 -1.91 1.33 -28.08
CA ASP A 3 -1.39 2.49 -27.37
C ASP A 3 -0.28 2.05 -26.42
N THR A 4 0.89 2.66 -26.57
CA THR A 4 2.03 2.47 -25.68
C THR A 4 1.59 2.74 -24.24
N PRO A 5 1.86 1.85 -23.27
CA PRO A 5 1.47 2.08 -21.89
C PRO A 5 2.08 3.39 -21.40
N TRP A 6 1.23 4.28 -20.88
CA TRP A 6 1.67 5.55 -20.32
C TRP A 6 2.48 5.28 -19.05
N VAL A 7 3.81 5.36 -19.17
CA VAL A 7 4.73 5.32 -18.03
C VAL A 7 4.96 6.75 -17.57
N HIS A 8 4.37 7.13 -16.43
CA HIS A 8 4.71 8.40 -15.79
C HIS A 8 6.17 8.35 -15.32
N THR A 9 7.07 9.06 -15.99
CA THR A 9 8.41 9.32 -15.47
C THR A 9 8.30 10.49 -14.49
N PRO A 10 8.46 10.29 -13.18
CA PRO A 10 8.43 11.39 -12.23
C PRO A 10 9.57 12.33 -12.60
N LYS A 11 9.29 13.64 -12.71
CA LYS A 11 10.38 14.62 -12.80
C LYS A 11 11.29 14.44 -11.59
N HIS A 12 12.60 14.42 -11.82
CA HIS A 12 13.56 14.49 -10.73
C HIS A 12 13.24 15.77 -9.93
N LEU A 13 12.71 15.59 -8.72
CA LEU A 13 12.34 16.72 -7.88
C LEU A 13 13.61 17.20 -7.19
N GLU A 14 14.03 18.43 -7.50
CA GLU A 14 15.06 19.10 -6.72
C GLU A 14 14.57 19.21 -5.27
N VAL A 15 15.33 18.62 -4.37
CA VAL A 15 15.10 18.71 -2.92
C VAL A 15 15.63 20.06 -2.47
N SER A 16 14.73 20.97 -2.12
CA SER A 16 15.09 22.30 -1.60
C SER A 16 15.79 22.19 -0.24
N ALA A 17 16.55 23.23 0.12
CA ALA A 17 17.38 23.32 1.32
C ALA A 17 16.67 22.93 2.63
N PRO A 18 17.41 22.39 3.62
CA PRO A 18 16.87 21.70 4.78
C PRO A 18 15.96 22.56 5.66
N ASN A 19 14.82 21.98 6.06
CA ASN A 19 13.98 22.53 7.12
C ASN A 19 14.61 22.13 8.47
N GLN A 20 15.17 23.11 9.19
CA GLN A 20 15.84 22.86 10.46
C GLN A 20 14.82 22.48 11.55
N ALA A 21 14.97 21.27 12.09
CA ALA A 21 14.69 20.83 13.47
C ALA A 21 14.15 19.38 13.51
N VAL A 22 14.95 18.40 13.08
CA VAL A 22 14.70 17.00 13.48
C VAL A 22 15.54 16.73 14.72
N ARG A 23 14.90 16.62 15.89
CA ARG A 23 15.57 16.20 17.12
C ARG A 23 15.90 14.71 17.01
N ALA A 24 17.18 14.36 17.03
CA ALA A 24 17.65 12.98 17.03
C ALA A 24 17.38 12.31 18.39
N GLY A 25 16.12 11.95 18.66
CA GLY A 25 15.69 11.23 19.86
C GLY A 25 15.31 9.80 19.53
N GLY A 26 16.28 8.88 19.46
CA GLY A 26 16.03 7.46 19.25
C GLY A 26 17.25 6.59 19.57
N PRO A 27 17.07 5.30 19.93
CA PRO A 27 18.17 4.38 20.20
C PRO A 27 19.09 4.25 18.97
N ALA A 28 20.40 4.19 19.22
CA ALA A 28 21.42 4.21 18.16
C ALA A 28 21.19 3.12 17.10
N LEU A 29 21.37 3.50 15.83
CA LEU A 29 21.43 2.58 14.70
C LEU A 29 22.80 1.90 14.68
N ASN A 30 22.85 0.62 14.27
CA ASN A 30 24.13 0.02 13.90
C ASN A 30 24.61 0.56 12.54
N ALA A 31 25.86 0.28 12.15
CA ALA A 31 26.46 0.82 10.93
C ALA A 31 25.64 0.50 9.66
N ALA A 32 25.12 -0.73 9.52
CA ALA A 32 24.32 -1.12 8.37
C ALA A 32 22.96 -0.41 8.32
N GLN A 33 22.29 -0.27 9.47
CA GLN A 33 21.03 0.47 9.59
C GLN A 33 21.24 1.97 9.33
N ALA A 34 22.34 2.55 9.81
CA ALA A 34 22.68 3.95 9.57
C ALA A 34 22.92 4.19 8.07
N ALA A 35 23.72 3.35 7.42
CA ALA A 35 23.96 3.42 5.98
C ALA A 35 22.68 3.29 5.15
N ALA A 36 21.76 2.38 5.55
CA ALA A 36 20.46 2.25 4.89
C ALA A 36 19.56 3.47 5.12
N ALA A 37 19.56 4.03 6.34
CA ALA A 37 18.78 5.23 6.66
C ALA A 37 19.27 6.46 5.88
N SER A 38 20.59 6.62 5.73
CA SER A 38 21.24 7.74 5.04
C SER A 38 21.51 7.49 3.54
N HIS A 39 20.99 6.40 2.96
CA HIS A 39 21.17 6.10 1.54
C HIS A 39 20.69 7.26 0.64
N GLY A 40 21.29 7.41 -0.55
CA GLY A 40 20.94 8.47 -1.49
C GLY A 40 19.53 8.33 -2.10
N ASP A 41 19.33 8.97 -3.26
CA ASP A 41 18.01 9.06 -3.90
C ASP A 41 17.70 7.90 -4.86
N THR A 42 18.59 6.91 -4.94
CA THR A 42 18.42 5.71 -5.76
C THR A 42 17.58 4.64 -5.06
N PRO A 43 16.98 3.70 -5.82
CA PRO A 43 16.29 2.56 -5.23
C PRO A 43 17.20 1.74 -4.31
N LEU A 44 16.67 1.33 -3.15
CA LEU A 44 17.37 0.51 -2.16
C LEU A 44 16.51 -0.68 -1.74
N LEU A 45 17.10 -1.89 -1.81
CA LEU A 45 16.52 -3.10 -1.23
C LEU A 45 17.23 -3.44 0.08
N ILE A 46 16.47 -3.57 1.16
CA ILE A 46 16.97 -3.99 2.47
C ILE A 46 16.47 -5.41 2.76
N VAL A 47 17.37 -6.39 2.70
CA VAL A 47 17.06 -7.76 3.12
C VAL A 47 17.45 -7.91 4.60
N ALA A 48 16.48 -8.18 5.46
CA ALA A 48 16.75 -8.34 6.89
C ALA A 48 15.84 -9.36 7.56
N GLY A 49 16.41 -10.18 8.44
CA GLY A 49 15.69 -11.21 9.21
C GLY A 49 14.67 -10.64 10.20
N ALA A 50 13.92 -11.50 10.89
CA ALA A 50 13.04 -11.09 11.98
C ALA A 50 13.84 -10.40 13.10
N GLY A 51 13.27 -9.40 13.78
CA GLY A 51 13.91 -8.72 14.92
C GLY A 51 15.09 -7.78 14.58
N THR A 52 15.56 -7.72 13.34
CA THR A 52 16.74 -6.93 12.91
C THR A 52 16.56 -5.41 12.86
N GLY A 53 15.40 -4.89 13.29
CA GLY A 53 15.14 -3.45 13.35
C GLY A 53 14.71 -2.80 12.02
N LYS A 54 14.17 -3.55 11.04
CA LYS A 54 13.66 -3.01 9.76
C LYS A 54 12.83 -1.74 9.91
N THR A 55 11.82 -1.76 10.77
CA THR A 55 10.96 -0.61 11.04
C THR A 55 11.75 0.56 11.59
N ARG A 56 12.72 0.32 12.49
CA ARG A 56 13.59 1.38 13.03
C ARG A 56 14.40 2.03 11.92
N THR A 57 15.01 1.25 11.04
CA THR A 57 15.75 1.76 9.88
C THR A 57 14.87 2.63 8.99
N LEU A 58 13.64 2.21 8.68
CA LEU A 58 12.70 2.99 7.87
C LEU A 58 12.34 4.33 8.53
N ILE A 59 12.05 4.34 9.83
CA ILE A 59 11.71 5.58 10.55
C ILE A 59 12.89 6.56 10.58
N HIS A 60 14.10 6.07 10.80
CA HIS A 60 15.29 6.92 10.72
C HIS A 60 15.55 7.40 9.29
N ARG A 61 15.19 6.63 8.26
CA ARG A 61 15.24 7.11 6.88
C ARG A 61 14.28 8.28 6.65
N VAL A 62 13.06 8.24 7.19
CA VAL A 62 12.12 9.38 7.13
C VAL A 62 12.72 10.61 7.82
N ALA A 63 13.27 10.44 9.01
CA ALA A 63 13.94 11.51 9.73
C ALA A 63 15.12 12.10 8.94
N HIS A 64 15.93 11.25 8.31
CA HIS A 64 17.03 11.66 7.45
C HIS A 64 16.54 12.45 6.23
N LEU A 65 15.51 11.97 5.54
CA LEU A 65 14.91 12.65 4.38
C LEU A 65 14.32 14.03 4.75
N ILE A 66 13.62 14.13 5.88
CA ILE A 66 13.10 15.41 6.36
C ILE A 66 14.26 16.34 6.75
N GLY A 67 15.26 15.82 7.46
CA GLY A 67 16.42 16.58 7.90
C GLY A 67 17.26 17.16 6.76
N ARG A 68 17.27 16.51 5.58
CA ARG A 68 17.90 17.04 4.36
C ARG A 68 17.00 17.95 3.51
N GLY A 69 15.77 18.23 3.96
CA GLY A 69 14.85 19.18 3.29
C GLY A 69 13.74 18.56 2.45
N VAL A 70 13.57 17.23 2.43
CA VAL A 70 12.44 16.63 1.74
C VAL A 70 11.14 17.01 2.47
N PRO A 71 10.16 17.63 1.78
CA PRO A 71 8.87 17.93 2.40
C PRO A 71 8.21 16.63 2.90
N ALA A 72 7.82 16.59 4.18
CA ALA A 72 7.24 15.40 4.80
C ALA A 72 6.00 14.87 4.04
N GLY A 73 5.19 15.78 3.48
CA GLY A 73 4.05 15.47 2.60
C GLY A 73 4.37 14.66 1.33
N ARG A 74 5.65 14.56 0.95
CA ARG A 74 6.14 13.78 -0.20
C ARG A 74 6.69 12.41 0.19
N ILE A 75 6.65 12.05 1.47
CA ILE A 75 7.12 10.76 1.98
C ILE A 75 5.91 9.85 2.20
N LEU A 76 5.96 8.63 1.63
CA LEU A 76 4.92 7.61 1.77
C LEU A 76 5.48 6.35 2.43
N LEU A 77 4.84 5.91 3.51
CA LEU A 77 5.11 4.67 4.23
C LEU A 77 3.99 3.65 3.99
N LEU A 78 4.34 2.48 3.46
CA LEU A 78 3.39 1.40 3.15
C LEU A 78 3.70 0.13 3.95
N THR A 79 2.66 -0.58 4.35
CA THR A 79 2.76 -1.89 4.98
C THR A 79 1.49 -2.73 4.72
N PHE A 80 1.47 -3.97 5.19
CA PHE A 80 0.35 -4.88 4.96
C PHE A 80 -0.75 -4.77 6.01
N THR A 81 -0.42 -4.43 7.26
CA THR A 81 -1.38 -4.45 8.37
C THR A 81 -1.65 -3.06 8.93
N ARG A 82 -2.90 -2.82 9.36
CA ARG A 82 -3.30 -1.54 9.98
C ARG A 82 -2.47 -1.27 11.25
N ARG A 83 -2.25 -2.29 12.07
CA ARG A 83 -1.43 -2.21 13.29
C ARG A 83 0.00 -1.78 12.99
N ALA A 84 0.66 -2.40 12.02
CA ALA A 84 2.03 -2.01 11.65
C ALA A 84 2.08 -0.59 11.09
N SER A 85 1.04 -0.17 10.36
CA SER A 85 0.97 1.20 9.84
C SER A 85 0.86 2.21 10.97
N GLN A 86 -0.01 1.96 11.94
CA GLN A 86 -0.19 2.85 13.09
C GLN A 86 1.09 2.93 13.91
N GLU A 87 1.67 1.78 14.26
CA GLU A 87 2.93 1.72 15.02
C GLU A 87 4.09 2.43 14.31
N MET A 88 4.17 2.31 12.98
CA MET A 88 5.17 3.01 12.19
C MET A 88 4.96 4.53 12.21
N LEU A 89 3.72 5.01 12.08
CA LEU A 89 3.40 6.44 12.16
C LEU A 89 3.65 7.01 13.56
N ASP A 90 3.28 6.27 14.62
CA ASP A 90 3.52 6.68 16.01
C ASP A 90 5.02 6.82 16.29
N ARG A 91 5.83 5.83 15.86
CA ARG A 91 7.30 5.89 15.95
C ARG A 91 7.87 7.03 15.13
N CYS A 92 7.28 7.35 13.97
CA CYS A 92 7.66 8.50 13.17
C CYS A 92 7.41 9.79 13.95
N GLN A 93 6.23 9.95 14.55
CA GLN A 93 5.87 11.10 15.37
C GLN A 93 6.82 11.30 16.55
N GLN A 94 7.20 10.22 17.23
CA GLN A 94 8.17 10.30 18.32
C GLN A 94 9.53 10.84 17.87
N LEU A 95 9.97 10.53 16.65
CA LEU A 95 11.29 10.91 16.15
C LEU A 95 11.33 12.27 15.43
N VAL A 96 10.33 12.58 14.60
CA VAL A 96 10.32 13.82 13.78
C VAL A 96 9.30 14.86 14.24
N GLY A 97 8.58 14.59 15.33
CA GLY A 97 7.62 15.52 15.94
C GLY A 97 6.50 15.91 14.98
N ALA A 98 6.14 17.19 14.98
CA ALA A 98 5.01 17.71 14.20
C ALA A 98 5.12 17.47 12.68
N ALA A 99 6.34 17.29 12.15
CA ALA A 99 6.54 16.96 10.75
C ALA A 99 5.90 15.62 10.36
N SER A 100 5.72 14.69 11.30
CA SER A 100 5.11 13.38 11.03
C SER A 100 3.67 13.47 10.57
N HIS A 101 2.93 14.51 10.96
CA HIS A 101 1.52 14.69 10.59
C HIS A 101 1.33 14.87 9.07
N GLN A 102 2.38 15.27 8.37
CA GLN A 102 2.36 15.39 6.90
C GLN A 102 2.83 14.11 6.20
N VAL A 103 3.56 13.23 6.90
CA VAL A 103 4.03 11.96 6.32
C VAL A 103 2.83 11.09 5.98
N GLN A 104 2.74 10.66 4.73
CA GLN A 104 1.68 9.75 4.30
C GLN A 104 2.00 8.35 4.82
N GLY A 105 1.02 7.71 5.45
CA GLY A 105 1.14 6.32 5.89
C GLY A 105 -0.13 5.53 5.68
N GLY A 106 0.00 4.22 5.53
CA GLY A 106 -1.17 3.35 5.45
C GLY A 106 -0.83 1.91 5.09
N THR A 107 -1.88 1.10 5.06
CA THR A 107 -1.81 -0.16 4.32
C THR A 107 -1.89 0.10 2.82
N PHE A 108 -1.40 -0.82 2.00
CA PHE A 108 -1.58 -0.77 0.54
C PHE A 108 -3.04 -0.48 0.15
N HIS A 109 -3.98 -1.25 0.70
CA HIS A 109 -5.42 -1.05 0.48
C HIS A 109 -5.91 0.32 0.94
N GLY A 110 -5.50 0.79 2.12
CA GLY A 110 -5.93 2.08 2.65
C GLY A 110 -5.45 3.25 1.79
N VAL A 111 -4.21 3.17 1.31
CA VAL A 111 -3.63 4.18 0.42
C VAL A 111 -4.29 4.15 -0.95
N ALA A 112 -4.44 2.96 -1.55
CA ALA A 112 -5.13 2.79 -2.82
C ALA A 112 -6.56 3.33 -2.75
N HIS A 113 -7.32 3.03 -1.70
CA HIS A 113 -8.66 3.55 -1.51
C HIS A 113 -8.70 5.08 -1.44
N ARG A 114 -7.79 5.73 -0.69
CA ARG A 114 -7.70 7.20 -0.66
C ARG A 114 -7.38 7.80 -2.03
N LEU A 115 -6.48 7.17 -2.78
CA LEU A 115 -6.13 7.61 -4.13
C LEU A 115 -7.32 7.47 -5.08
N LEU A 116 -8.04 6.34 -5.05
CA LEU A 116 -9.23 6.11 -5.87
C LEU A 116 -10.38 7.04 -5.50
N ARG A 117 -10.55 7.38 -4.22
CA ARG A 117 -11.54 8.40 -3.82
C ARG A 117 -11.23 9.78 -4.38
N ARG A 118 -9.95 10.11 -4.51
CA ARG A 118 -9.51 11.43 -5.00
C ARG A 118 -9.44 11.50 -6.52
N PHE A 119 -8.98 10.44 -7.17
CA PHE A 119 -8.62 10.43 -8.59
C PHE A 119 -9.41 9.42 -9.43
N GLY A 120 -10.27 8.60 -8.81
CA GLY A 120 -11.11 7.60 -9.48
C GLY A 120 -11.96 8.11 -10.63
N PRO A 121 -12.56 9.33 -10.56
CA PRO A 121 -13.33 9.86 -11.69
C PRO A 121 -12.54 9.96 -13.00
N ALA A 122 -11.24 10.25 -12.93
CA ALA A 122 -10.38 10.28 -14.12
C ALA A 122 -10.16 8.89 -14.75
N ALA A 123 -10.39 7.83 -13.98
CA ALA A 123 -10.35 6.43 -14.42
C ALA A 123 -11.76 5.85 -14.70
N GLY A 124 -12.80 6.70 -14.75
CA GLY A 124 -14.18 6.26 -14.98
C GLY A 124 -14.84 5.61 -13.76
N LEU A 125 -14.22 5.67 -12.59
CA LEU A 125 -14.83 5.18 -11.36
C LEU A 125 -15.73 6.26 -10.73
N PRO A 126 -16.95 5.90 -10.30
CA PRO A 126 -17.82 6.84 -9.60
C PRO A 126 -17.20 7.22 -8.26
N ALA A 127 -17.39 8.47 -7.82
CA ALA A 127 -16.76 9.00 -6.60
C ALA A 127 -17.23 8.25 -5.32
N ASP A 128 -18.44 7.70 -5.36
CA ASP A 128 -19.14 6.98 -4.30
C ASP A 128 -19.09 5.45 -4.45
N PHE A 129 -18.15 4.90 -5.23
CA PHE A 129 -17.99 3.45 -5.37
C PHE A 129 -17.97 2.72 -4.02
N THR A 130 -18.52 1.51 -3.97
CA THR A 130 -18.45 0.64 -2.79
C THR A 130 -17.33 -0.40 -2.97
N ILE A 131 -16.84 -0.92 -1.84
CA ILE A 131 -15.86 -2.02 -1.85
C ILE A 131 -16.65 -3.29 -1.56
N LEU A 132 -16.61 -4.24 -2.48
CA LEU A 132 -17.18 -5.57 -2.26
C LEU A 132 -16.28 -6.33 -1.29
N ASP A 133 -16.88 -6.86 -0.23
CA ASP A 133 -16.19 -7.83 0.62
C ASP A 133 -16.26 -9.25 0.02
N SER A 134 -15.74 -10.24 0.75
CA SER A 134 -15.77 -11.63 0.31
C SER A 134 -17.18 -12.19 0.19
N SER A 135 -18.11 -11.78 1.05
CA SER A 135 -19.51 -12.19 1.01
C SER A 135 -20.19 -11.60 -0.21
N ASP A 136 -20.06 -10.29 -0.42
CA ASP A 136 -20.63 -9.59 -1.56
C ASP A 136 -20.17 -10.21 -2.90
N ALA A 137 -18.88 -10.54 -2.98
CA ALA A 137 -18.31 -11.19 -4.16
C ALA A 137 -18.84 -12.62 -4.36
N SER A 138 -19.09 -13.37 -3.28
CA SER A 138 -19.74 -14.68 -3.36
C SER A 138 -21.19 -14.56 -3.83
N ASP A 139 -21.94 -13.59 -3.29
CA ASP A 139 -23.33 -13.35 -3.67
C ASP A 139 -23.44 -12.96 -5.14
N LEU A 140 -22.53 -12.12 -5.64
CA LEU A 140 -22.43 -11.77 -7.06
C LEU A 140 -22.15 -12.99 -7.95
N MET A 141 -21.27 -13.90 -7.51
CA MET A 141 -21.05 -15.18 -8.19
C MET A 141 -22.33 -16.05 -8.19
N GLY A 142 -23.09 -16.03 -7.09
CA GLY A 142 -24.38 -16.72 -6.97
C GLY A 142 -25.46 -16.18 -7.91
N LEU A 143 -25.53 -14.86 -8.07
CA LEU A 143 -26.42 -14.20 -9.03
C LEU A 143 -26.05 -14.59 -10.47
N GLY A 144 -24.77 -14.52 -10.83
CA GLY A 144 -24.28 -14.97 -12.14
C GLY A 144 -24.58 -16.44 -12.41
N ARG A 145 -24.35 -17.31 -11.41
CA ARG A 145 -24.68 -18.74 -11.48
C ARG A 145 -26.17 -18.97 -11.76
N SER A 146 -27.03 -18.20 -11.11
CA SER A 146 -28.48 -18.32 -11.27
C SER A 146 -28.96 -17.81 -12.62
N ALA A 147 -28.45 -16.66 -13.07
CA ALA A 147 -28.76 -16.07 -14.38
C ALA A 147 -28.40 -17.01 -15.55
N LEU A 148 -27.33 -17.80 -15.41
CA LEU A 148 -26.90 -18.80 -16.39
C LEU A 148 -27.64 -20.16 -16.26
N GLY A 149 -28.62 -20.29 -15.35
CA GLY A 149 -29.37 -21.52 -15.15
C GLY A 149 -28.63 -22.62 -14.40
N TYR A 150 -27.56 -22.27 -13.67
CA TYR A 150 -26.82 -23.17 -12.78
C TYR A 150 -27.21 -23.01 -11.30
N GLY A 151 -28.21 -22.16 -11.00
CA GLY A 151 -28.74 -21.96 -9.65
C GLY A 151 -29.50 -23.17 -9.09
N VAL A 152 -30.02 -24.03 -9.98
CA VAL A 152 -30.86 -25.19 -9.65
C VAL A 152 -30.20 -26.47 -10.16
N ALA A 153 -30.26 -27.55 -9.37
CA ALA A 153 -29.77 -28.86 -9.80
C ALA A 153 -30.67 -29.43 -10.90
N LYS A 154 -30.07 -29.87 -12.01
CA LYS A 154 -30.79 -30.53 -13.11
C LYS A 154 -30.75 -32.05 -12.89
N PRO A 155 -31.89 -32.77 -13.00
CA PRO A 155 -31.91 -34.23 -12.87
C PRO A 155 -30.93 -34.89 -13.86
N GLY A 156 -30.11 -35.81 -13.36
CA GLY A 156 -29.14 -36.55 -14.18
C GLY A 156 -27.89 -35.77 -14.61
N ALA A 157 -27.77 -34.48 -14.28
CA ALA A 157 -26.58 -33.68 -14.57
C ALA A 157 -25.64 -33.57 -13.35
N PRO A 158 -24.32 -33.46 -13.55
CA PRO A 158 -23.40 -33.18 -12.46
C PRO A 158 -23.71 -31.84 -11.80
N ARG A 159 -23.52 -31.78 -10.48
CA ARG A 159 -23.77 -30.56 -9.72
C ARG A 159 -22.75 -29.48 -10.10
N PHE A 160 -23.25 -28.32 -10.53
CA PHE A 160 -22.40 -27.17 -10.80
C PHE A 160 -21.74 -26.64 -9.51
N PRO A 161 -20.51 -26.09 -9.55
CA PRO A 161 -19.82 -25.57 -8.38
C PRO A 161 -20.61 -24.51 -7.60
N ARG A 162 -20.38 -24.45 -6.28
CA ARG A 162 -20.99 -23.43 -5.41
C ARG A 162 -20.35 -22.06 -5.66
N ALA A 163 -21.03 -21.00 -5.22
CA ALA A 163 -20.61 -19.62 -5.50
C ALA A 163 -19.25 -19.33 -4.84
N GLU A 164 -19.04 -19.82 -3.63
CA GLU A 164 -17.78 -19.72 -2.88
C GLU A 164 -16.65 -20.46 -3.59
N THR A 165 -16.96 -21.61 -4.22
CA THR A 165 -15.98 -22.37 -5.00
C THR A 165 -15.57 -21.61 -6.26
N LEU A 166 -16.53 -21.01 -6.97
CA LEU A 166 -16.25 -20.19 -8.15
C LEU A 166 -15.41 -18.96 -7.79
N GLN A 167 -15.77 -18.27 -6.71
CA GLN A 167 -15.02 -17.14 -6.18
C GLN A 167 -13.58 -17.54 -5.81
N ALA A 168 -13.38 -18.67 -5.12
CA ALA A 168 -12.06 -19.14 -4.74
C ALA A 168 -11.20 -19.49 -5.97
N LEU A 169 -11.78 -20.13 -6.99
CA LEU A 169 -11.10 -20.45 -8.24
C LEU A 169 -10.70 -19.17 -8.99
N TYR A 170 -11.63 -18.22 -9.13
CA TYR A 170 -11.36 -16.93 -9.76
C TYR A 170 -10.27 -16.14 -9.03
N SER A 171 -10.37 -16.04 -7.71
CA SER A 171 -9.38 -15.35 -6.88
C SER A 171 -8.00 -16.00 -7.02
N ARG A 172 -7.91 -17.34 -7.05
CA ARG A 172 -6.63 -18.03 -7.25
C ARG A 172 -6.02 -17.72 -8.61
N GLN A 173 -6.82 -17.74 -9.68
CA GLN A 173 -6.33 -17.45 -11.03
C GLN A 173 -5.75 -16.04 -11.12
N ILE A 174 -6.51 -15.04 -10.68
CA ILE A 174 -6.12 -13.62 -10.79
C ILE A 174 -4.88 -13.27 -9.96
N ASN A 175 -4.64 -13.97 -8.84
CA ASN A 175 -3.55 -13.64 -7.91
C ASN A 175 -2.31 -14.54 -8.02
N THR A 176 -2.33 -15.61 -8.83
CA THR A 176 -1.23 -16.58 -8.91
C THR A 176 -0.55 -16.63 -10.30
N ASP A 177 -1.21 -16.11 -11.34
CA ASP A 177 -0.61 -15.94 -12.68
C ASP A 177 0.25 -14.67 -12.78
#